data_AF-A6N0I7-F1
#
_entry.id   AF-A6N0I7-F1
#
_cell.length_a   1.000
_cell.length_b   1.000
_cell.length_c   1.000
_cell.angle_alpha   90.00
_cell.angle_beta   90.00
_cell.angle_gamma   90.00
#
_symmetry.space_group_name_H-M   'P 1'
#
loop_
_entity.id
_entity.type
_entity.pdbx_description
1 polymer ?
#
loop_
_entity_poly.entity_id
_entity_poly.type
_entity_poly.pdbx_seq_one_letter_code
_entity_poly.pdbx_strand_id
1 'polypeptide(L)' 'LEYCDALRAAGKDVEVLVNRGMSHSFYLNKYAVDMDPATGERTRELVDAIKSFVDRH' A
#
# COMPACT_ATOMS: atom_id res chain seq x y z
N LEU A 1 -1.73 -6.37 13.86
CA LEU A 1 -2.03 -6.92 12.52
C LEU A 1 -1.43 -8.31 12.53
N GLU A 2 -2.20 -9.32 12.90
CA GLU A 2 -1.66 -10.61 13.37
C GLU A 2 -0.59 -11.21 12.43
N TYR A 3 -0.82 -11.13 11.11
CA TYR A 3 0.15 -11.59 10.11
C TYR A 3 1.46 -10.77 10.10
N CYS A 4 1.38 -9.44 10.15
CA CYS A 4 2.55 -8.57 10.22
C CYS A 4 3.34 -8.80 11.52
N ASP A 5 2.63 -9.02 12.64
CA ASP A 5 3.26 -9.26 13.94
C ASP A 5 4.00 -10.62 13.94
N ALA A 6 3.42 -11.64 13.32
CA ALA A 6 4.08 -12.93 13.12
C ALA A 6 5.33 -12.83 12.21
N LEU A 7 5.27 -12.07 11.11
CA LEU A 7 6.42 -11.84 10.22
C LEU A 7 7.56 -11.11 10.94
N ARG A 8 7.25 -10.10 11.74
CA ARG A 8 8.24 -9.39 12.57
C ARG A 8 8.87 -10.32 13.60
N ALA A 9 8.07 -11.15 14.27
CA ALA A 9 8.59 -12.15 15.21
C ALA A 9 9.51 -13.19 14.54
N ALA A 10 9.31 -13.46 13.25
CA ALA A 10 10.17 -14.30 12.43
C ALA A 10 11.42 -13.57 11.88
N GLY A 11 11.70 -12.34 12.33
CA GLY A 11 12.87 -11.55 11.92
C GLY A 11 12.79 -10.97 10.50
N LYS A 12 11.58 -10.82 9.94
CA LYS A 12 11.37 -10.14 8.65
C LYS A 12 11.21 -8.64 8.85
N ASP A 13 11.70 -7.86 7.88
CA ASP A 13 11.37 -6.45 7.80
C ASP A 13 9.93 -6.28 7.26
N VAL A 14 9.12 -5.46 7.95
CA VAL A 14 7.68 -5.34 7.69
C VAL A 14 7.20 -3.91 7.92
N GLU A 15 6.85 -3.26 6.81
CA GLU A 15 6.14 -1.99 6.79
C GLU A 15 4.64 -2.18 6.48
N VAL A 16 3.80 -1.31 7.05
CA VAL A 16 2.35 -1.34 6.88
C VAL A 16 1.86 0.04 6.47
N LEU A 17 1.26 0.14 5.28
CA LEU A 17 0.53 1.32 4.82
C LEU A 17 -0.98 1.08 4.95
N VAL A 18 -1.71 2.07 5.46
CA VAL A 18 -3.18 2.02 5.59
C VAL A 18 -3.81 3.18 4.82
N ASN A 19 -4.38 2.91 3.64
CA ASN A 19 -5.16 3.90 2.90
C ASN A 19 -6.62 3.94 3.40
N ARG A 20 -6.92 4.90 4.27
CA ARG A 20 -8.27 5.10 4.81
C ARG A 20 -9.23 5.63 3.73
N GLY A 21 -10.49 5.21 3.78
CA GLY A 21 -11.53 5.65 2.85
C GLY A 21 -11.52 4.98 1.48
N MET A 22 -10.59 4.04 1.24
CA MET A 22 -10.53 3.26 0.00
C MET A 22 -11.21 1.89 0.17
N SER A 23 -11.81 1.39 -0.89
CA SER A 23 -12.34 0.02 -0.95
C SER A 23 -11.22 -1.00 -1.13
N HIS A 24 -11.54 -2.28 -0.92
CA HIS A 24 -10.60 -3.37 -1.17
C HIS A 24 -10.08 -3.34 -2.61
N SER A 25 -8.76 -3.48 -2.76
CA SER A 25 -8.06 -3.52 -4.07
C SER A 25 -8.39 -2.35 -5.01
N PHE A 26 -8.63 -1.16 -4.44
CA PHE A 26 -8.99 0.05 -5.19
C PHE A 26 -8.00 0.38 -6.33
N TYR A 27 -6.71 0.12 -6.13
CA TYR A 27 -5.63 0.38 -7.09
C TYR A 27 -5.71 -0.45 -8.38
N LEU A 28 -6.56 -1.50 -8.42
CA LEU A 28 -6.81 -2.30 -9.63
C LEU A 28 -7.84 -1.65 -10.57
N ASN A 29 -8.62 -0.67 -10.10
CA ASN A 29 -9.60 0.03 -10.92
C ASN A 29 -8.94 1.18 -11.69
N LYS A 30 -8.37 0.89 -12.86
CA LYS A 30 -7.67 1.88 -13.70
C LYS A 30 -8.49 3.12 -14.00
N TYR A 31 -9.79 2.96 -14.27
CA TYR A 31 -10.66 4.10 -14.56
C TYR A 31 -10.78 5.03 -13.35
N ALA A 32 -10.99 4.49 -12.15
CA ALA A 32 -11.05 5.30 -10.93
C ALA A 32 -9.69 5.93 -10.60
N VAL A 33 -8.58 5.19 -10.79
CA VAL A 33 -7.23 5.74 -10.59
C VAL A 33 -6.96 6.96 -11.47
N ASP A 34 -7.44 6.94 -12.72
CA ASP A 34 -7.24 8.04 -13.66
C ASP A 34 -8.22 9.20 -13.45
N MET A 35 -9.46 8.91 -13.09
CA MET A 35 -10.56 9.88 -13.12
C MET A 35 -10.91 10.47 -11.74
N ASP A 36 -10.71 9.72 -10.66
CA ASP A 36 -10.97 10.20 -9.29
C ASP A 36 -9.66 10.64 -8.60
N PRO A 37 -9.50 11.94 -8.27
CA PRO A 37 -8.25 12.45 -7.71
C PRO A 37 -7.83 11.76 -6.41
N ALA A 38 -8.78 11.41 -5.54
CA ALA A 38 -8.48 10.76 -4.27
C ALA A 38 -7.96 9.33 -4.47
N THR A 39 -8.60 8.56 -5.35
CA THR A 39 -8.16 7.21 -5.74
C THR A 39 -6.79 7.24 -6.41
N GLY A 40 -6.55 8.21 -7.28
CA GLY A 40 -5.25 8.41 -7.94
C GLY A 40 -4.14 8.74 -6.94
N GLU A 41 -4.39 9.64 -5.99
CA GLU A 41 -3.43 10.01 -4.95
C GLU A 41 -3.10 8.82 -4.03
N ARG A 42 -4.11 8.08 -3.55
CA ARG A 42 -3.90 6.90 -2.70
C ARG A 42 -3.19 5.77 -3.43
N THR A 43 -3.42 5.63 -4.74
CA THR A 43 -2.71 4.64 -5.56
C THR A 43 -1.24 5.02 -5.68
N ARG A 44 -0.93 6.31 -5.91
CA ARG A 44 0.44 6.80 -5.96
C ARG A 44 1.17 6.59 -4.64
N GLU A 45 0.53 6.95 -3.52
CA GLU A 45 1.07 6.72 -2.16
C GLU A 45 1.44 5.24 -1.93
N LEU A 46 0.57 4.31 -2.35
CA LEU A 46 0.84 2.87 -2.25
C LEU A 46 2.05 2.46 -3.08
N VAL A 47 2.12 2.88 -4.35
CA VAL A 47 3.22 2.53 -5.26
C VAL A 47 4.55 3.11 -4.77
N ASP A 48 4.55 4.36 -4.32
CA ASP A 48 5.74 5.04 -3.81
C ASP A 48 6.25 4.37 -2.52
N ALA A 49 5.37 3.96 -1.62
CA ALA A 49 5.75 3.21 -0.42
C ALA A 49 6.39 1.86 -0.76
N ILE A 50 5.81 1.10 -1.69
CA ILE A 50 6.37 -0.19 -2.15
C ILE A 50 7.74 0.02 -2.78
N LYS A 51 7.87 0.99 -3.69
CA LYS A 51 9.14 1.29 -4.35
C LYS A 51 10.20 1.70 -3.32
N SER A 52 9.84 2.58 -2.40
CA SER A 52 10.73 3.06 -1.35
C SER A 52 11.22 1.95 -0.44
N PHE A 53 10.34 0.99 -0.10
CA PHE A 53 10.73 -0.21 0.65
C PHE A 53 11.74 -1.05 -0.13
N VAL A 54 11.45 -1.36 -1.41
CA VAL A 54 12.36 -2.14 -2.27
C VAL A 54 13.71 -1.44 -2.44
N ASP A 55 13.74 -0.13 -2.66
CA ASP A 55 14.99 0.61 -2.88
C ASP A 55 15.91 0.64 -1.63
N ARG A 56 15.39 0.36 -0.43
CA ARG A 56 16.17 0.29 0.82
C ARG A 56 16.73 -1.10 1.15
N HIS A 57 16.34 -2.14 0.41
CA HIS A 57 16.65 -3.55 0.72
C HIS A 57 17.32 -4.26 -0.45
#